data_AF-F4XDA5-F1
#
_entry.id   AF-F4XDA5-F1
#
_cell.length_a   1.000
_cell.length_b   1.000
_cell.length_c   1.000
_cell.angle_alpha   90.00
_cell.angle_beta   90.00
_cell.angle_gamma   90.00
#
_symmetry.space_group_name_H-M   'P 1'
#
loop_
_entity.id
_entity.type
_entity.pdbx_description
1 polymer ?
#
loop_
_entity_poly.entity_id
_entity_poly.type
_entity_poly.pdbx_seq_one_letter_code
_entity_poly.pdbx_strand_id
1 'polypeptide(L)'
;MDFINDLQERATDLAQSVVATSKRLAEIAKLKASNMAEEDTIKKAYVELGKLYYAEHGTTPDGAYAAACEKITAARAAIETNNDRIAELKATAEAEGEIIDVTPEAAEEPENEVTEADIVPEEPAADEEQPKE
;
A
#
# COMPACT_ATOMS: atom_id res chain seq x y z
N MET A 1 -55.71 -27.66 20.88
CA MET A 1 -54.82 -26.68 21.55
C MET A 1 -53.38 -26.83 21.08
N ASP A 2 -52.95 -28.05 20.73
CA ASP A 2 -51.54 -28.41 20.50
C ASP A 2 -50.92 -27.79 19.24
N PHE A 3 -51.68 -27.56 18.17
CA PHE A 3 -51.17 -26.96 16.93
C PHE A 3 -50.70 -25.51 17.11
N ILE A 4 -51.38 -24.72 17.95
CA ILE A 4 -50.99 -23.33 18.23
C ILE A 4 -49.73 -23.27 19.09
N ASN A 5 -49.57 -24.24 20.01
CA ASN A 5 -48.36 -24.36 20.82
C ASN A 5 -47.14 -24.77 19.97
N ASP A 6 -47.29 -25.72 19.04
CA ASP A 6 -46.21 -26.13 18.12
C ASP A 6 -45.78 -24.97 17.19
N LEU A 7 -46.74 -24.16 16.72
CA LEU A 7 -46.45 -22.96 15.93
C LEU A 7 -45.69 -21.90 16.75
N GLN A 8 -46.06 -21.70 18.01
CA GLN A 8 -45.40 -20.74 18.91
C GLN A 8 -43.96 -21.15 19.25
N GLU A 9 -43.72 -22.45 19.49
CA GLU A 9 -42.40 -23.01 19.75
C GLU A 9 -41.49 -22.83 18.53
N ARG A 10 -41.95 -23.22 17.34
CA ARG A 10 -41.20 -23.02 16.09
C ARG A 10 -40.93 -21.55 15.77
N ALA A 11 -41.89 -20.66 16.04
CA ALA A 11 -41.69 -19.22 15.86
C ALA A 11 -40.63 -18.66 16.82
N THR A 12 -40.59 -19.17 18.05
CA THR A 12 -39.61 -18.79 19.07
C THR A 12 -38.22 -19.30 18.70
N ASP A 13 -38.10 -20.55 18.25
CA ASP A 13 -36.83 -21.13 17.77
C ASP A 13 -36.31 -20.37 16.54
N LEU A 14 -37.20 -20.01 15.61
CA LEU A 14 -36.84 -19.21 14.45
C LEU A 14 -36.35 -17.82 14.87
N ALA A 15 -37.04 -17.16 15.80
CA ALA A 15 -36.63 -15.86 16.31
C ALA A 15 -35.27 -15.92 17.02
N GLN A 16 -35.04 -16.95 17.85
CA GLN A 16 -33.75 -17.17 18.52
C GLN A 16 -32.63 -17.46 17.51
N SER A 17 -32.91 -18.27 16.48
CA SER A 17 -31.97 -18.57 15.39
C SER A 17 -31.61 -17.33 14.57
N VAL A 18 -32.59 -16.47 14.26
CA VAL A 18 -32.37 -15.19 13.58
C VAL A 18 -31.50 -14.26 14.43
N VAL A 19 -31.78 -14.17 15.74
CA VAL A 19 -30.98 -13.36 16.66
C VAL A 19 -29.55 -13.89 16.81
N ALA A 20 -29.37 -15.21 16.87
CA ALA A 20 -28.03 -15.81 16.91
C ALA A 20 -27.25 -15.56 15.62
N THR A 21 -27.92 -15.66 14.47
CA THR A 21 -27.32 -15.39 13.16
C THR A 21 -26.96 -13.92 13.00
N SER A 22 -27.80 -12.99 13.45
CA SER A 22 -27.53 -11.56 13.38
C SER A 22 -26.35 -11.14 14.27
N LYS A 23 -26.22 -11.73 15.47
CA LYS A 23 -25.04 -11.54 16.34
C LYS A 23 -23.75 -11.99 15.65
N ARG A 24 -23.76 -13.18 15.05
CA ARG A 24 -22.59 -13.70 14.30
C ARG A 24 -22.24 -12.81 13.10
N LEU A 25 -23.23 -12.33 12.36
CA LEU A 25 -23.00 -11.42 11.23
C LEU A 25 -22.42 -10.07 11.69
N ALA A 26 -22.90 -9.54 12.82
CA ALA A 26 -22.34 -8.33 13.41
C ALA A 26 -20.89 -8.52 13.87
N GLU A 27 -20.58 -9.67 14.49
CA GLU A 27 -19.20 -10.04 14.85
C GLU A 27 -18.32 -10.19 13.61
N ILE A 28 -18.79 -10.85 12.55
CA ILE A 28 -18.05 -10.97 11.28
C ILE A 28 -17.79 -9.59 10.67
N ALA A 29 -18.79 -8.72 10.62
CA ALA A 29 -18.62 -7.37 10.09
C ALA A 29 -17.60 -6.57 10.91
N LYS A 30 -17.65 -6.68 12.25
CA LYS A 30 -16.68 -6.07 13.14
C LYS A 30 -15.27 -6.61 12.89
N LEU A 31 -15.11 -7.92 12.78
CA LEU A 31 -13.80 -8.55 12.52
C LEU A 31 -13.25 -8.16 11.16
N LYS A 32 -14.10 -8.08 10.11
CA LYS A 32 -13.67 -7.61 8.79
C LYS A 32 -13.22 -6.15 8.81
N ALA A 33 -13.93 -5.28 9.53
CA ALA A 33 -13.51 -3.90 9.70
C ALA A 33 -12.18 -3.80 10.46
N SER A 34 -11.99 -4.64 11.49
CA SER A 34 -10.71 -4.73 12.20
C SER A 34 -9.59 -5.19 11.27
N ASN A 35 -9.79 -6.24 10.49
CA ASN A 35 -8.79 -6.75 9.54
C ASN A 35 -8.37 -5.68 8.54
N MET A 36 -9.32 -4.89 8.01
CA MET A 36 -9.01 -3.80 7.08
C MET A 36 -8.13 -2.71 7.73
N ALA A 37 -8.34 -2.42 9.01
CA ALA A 37 -7.49 -1.48 9.76
C ALA A 37 -6.09 -2.07 10.02
N GLU A 38 -5.99 -3.37 10.28
CA GLU A 38 -4.70 -4.06 10.43
C GLU A 38 -3.95 -4.12 9.08
N GLU A 39 -4.63 -4.33 7.96
CA GLU A 39 -4.05 -4.29 6.62
C GLU A 39 -3.43 -2.92 6.31
N ASP A 40 -4.11 -1.83 6.66
CA ASP A 40 -3.56 -0.46 6.55
C ASP A 40 -2.33 -0.26 7.45
N THR A 41 -2.39 -0.80 8.67
CA THR A 41 -1.24 -0.77 9.60
C THR A 41 -0.03 -1.52 9.04
N ILE A 42 -0.24 -2.69 8.43
CA ILE A 42 0.81 -3.46 7.77
C ILE A 42 1.40 -2.69 6.58
N LYS A 43 0.56 -2.09 5.73
CA LYS A 43 1.03 -1.27 4.58
C LYS A 43 1.93 -0.13 5.05
N LYS A 44 1.50 0.60 6.08
CA LYS A 44 2.30 1.68 6.69
C LYS A 44 3.62 1.18 7.26
N ALA A 45 3.60 0.04 7.95
CA ALA A 45 4.81 -0.57 8.48
C ALA A 45 5.79 -0.98 7.37
N TYR A 46 5.32 -1.51 6.23
CA TYR A 46 6.18 -1.81 5.09
C TYR A 46 6.82 -0.56 4.47
N VAL A 47 6.05 0.52 4.33
CA VAL A 47 6.59 1.80 3.87
C VAL A 47 7.65 2.34 4.84
N GLU A 48 7.38 2.30 6.14
CA GLU A 48 8.32 2.73 7.16
C GLU A 48 9.60 1.87 7.17
N LEU A 49 9.47 0.55 7.07
CA LEU A 49 10.59 -0.38 6.95
C LEU A 49 11.47 -0.06 5.72
N GLY A 50 10.85 0.16 4.56
CA GLY A 50 11.58 0.52 3.34
C GLY A 50 12.34 1.84 3.48
N LYS A 51 11.74 2.84 4.13
CA LYS A 51 12.39 4.13 4.42
C LYS A 51 13.57 3.97 5.38
N LEU A 52 13.39 3.22 6.47
CA LEU A 52 14.47 2.93 7.44
C LEU A 52 15.60 2.17 6.76
N TYR A 53 15.29 1.13 5.98
CA TYR A 53 16.29 0.37 5.23
C TYR A 53 17.07 1.27 4.27
N TYR A 54 16.40 2.08 3.46
CA TYR A 54 17.09 2.99 2.55
C TYR A 54 17.95 4.04 3.30
N ALA A 55 17.50 4.50 4.47
CA ALA A 55 18.27 5.44 5.28
C ALA A 55 19.57 4.83 5.84
N GLU A 56 19.53 3.56 6.25
CA GLU A 56 20.68 2.87 6.87
C GLU A 56 21.59 2.19 5.83
N HIS A 57 21.01 1.65 4.76
CA HIS A 57 21.67 0.76 3.80
C HIS A 57 21.61 1.23 2.35
N GLY A 58 20.93 2.35 2.03
CA GLY A 58 20.73 2.80 0.66
C GLY A 58 22.02 3.10 -0.12
N THR A 59 23.15 3.32 0.57
CA THR A 59 24.47 3.53 -0.05
C THR A 59 25.27 2.24 -0.25
N THR A 60 24.89 1.15 0.43
CA THR A 60 25.49 -0.19 0.31
C THR A 60 24.41 -1.28 0.39
N PRO A 61 23.43 -1.27 -0.52
CA PRO A 61 22.34 -2.24 -0.49
C PRO A 61 22.86 -3.63 -0.88
N ASP A 62 22.35 -4.67 -0.23
CA ASP A 62 22.64 -6.05 -0.63
C ASP A 62 21.87 -6.44 -1.92
N GLY A 63 22.22 -7.60 -2.47
CA GLY A 63 21.82 -8.00 -3.83
C GLY A 63 20.32 -7.93 -4.14
N ALA A 64 19.44 -8.23 -3.18
CA ALA A 64 17.99 -8.21 -3.41
C ALA A 64 17.40 -6.80 -3.41
N TYR A 65 18.04 -5.85 -2.69
CA TYR A 65 17.53 -4.48 -2.51
C TYR A 65 18.25 -3.44 -3.37
N ALA A 66 19.35 -3.81 -4.03
CA ALA A 66 20.17 -2.90 -4.84
C ALA A 66 19.36 -2.19 -5.92
N ALA A 67 18.57 -2.91 -6.70
CA ALA A 67 17.75 -2.34 -7.77
C ALA A 67 16.68 -1.38 -7.23
N ALA A 68 16.07 -1.69 -6.08
CA ALA A 68 15.08 -0.81 -5.45
C ALA A 68 15.72 0.47 -4.90
N CYS A 69 16.89 0.36 -4.26
CA CYS A 69 17.63 1.51 -3.75
C CYS A 69 18.12 2.42 -4.89
N GLU A 70 18.66 1.87 -5.97
CA GLU A 70 19.09 2.63 -7.15
C GLU A 70 17.92 3.41 -7.78
N LYS A 71 16.74 2.78 -7.91
CA LYS A 71 15.52 3.46 -8.38
C LYS A 71 15.13 4.63 -7.48
N ILE A 72 15.18 4.46 -6.15
CA ILE A 72 14.88 5.54 -5.20
C ILE A 72 15.90 6.69 -5.34
N THR A 73 17.18 6.37 -5.47
CA THR A 73 18.24 7.39 -5.68
C THR A 73 18.02 8.16 -6.99
N ALA A 74 17.77 7.45 -8.09
CA ALA A 74 17.52 8.05 -9.39
C ALA A 74 16.28 8.96 -9.38
N ALA A 75 15.19 8.50 -8.76
CA ALA A 75 13.97 9.29 -8.61
C ALA A 75 14.21 10.57 -7.79
N ARG A 76 14.98 10.49 -6.70
CA ARG A 76 15.35 11.68 -5.90
C ARG A 76 16.15 12.69 -6.71
N ALA A 77 17.13 12.25 -7.50
CA ALA A 77 17.89 13.12 -8.38
C ALA A 77 17.03 13.76 -9.49
N ALA A 78 16.06 13.01 -10.03
CA ALA A 78 15.10 13.52 -11.00
C ALA A 78 14.17 14.58 -10.37
N ILE A 79 13.70 14.38 -9.14
CA ILE A 79 12.90 15.36 -8.41
C ILE A 79 13.68 16.66 -8.20
N GLU A 80 14.95 16.59 -7.80
CA GLU A 80 15.81 17.77 -7.64
C GLU A 80 15.95 18.53 -8.97
N THR A 81 16.28 17.81 -10.05
CA THR A 81 16.39 18.40 -11.39
C THR A 81 15.08 19.06 -11.85
N ASN A 82 13.94 18.40 -11.58
CA ASN A 82 12.63 18.95 -11.91
C ASN A 82 12.31 20.20 -11.10
N ASN A 83 12.66 20.21 -9.81
CA ASN A 83 12.45 21.36 -8.93
C ASN A 83 13.29 22.57 -9.37
N ASP A 84 14.55 22.35 -9.77
CA ASP A 84 15.40 23.40 -10.33
C ASP A 84 14.79 23.99 -11.61
N ARG A 85 14.27 23.12 -12.49
CA ARG A 85 13.59 23.55 -13.71
C ARG A 85 12.31 24.33 -13.42
N ILE A 86 11.54 23.90 -12.42
CA ILE A 86 10.35 24.63 -11.96
C ILE A 86 10.74 26.01 -11.44
N ALA A 87 11.82 26.12 -10.67
CA ALA A 87 12.30 27.41 -10.16
C ALA A 87 12.74 28.36 -11.29
N GLU A 88 13.45 27.85 -12.30
CA GLU A 88 13.85 28.62 -13.50
C GLU A 88 12.62 29.14 -14.27
N LEU A 89 11.63 28.26 -14.48
CA LEU A 89 10.40 28.63 -15.19
C LEU A 89 9.60 29.68 -14.42
N LYS A 90 9.51 29.57 -13.09
CA LYS A 90 8.87 30.58 -12.24
C LYS A 90 9.58 31.93 -12.32
N ALA A 91 10.91 31.95 -12.23
CA ALA A 91 11.69 33.18 -12.32
C ALA A 91 11.53 33.85 -13.70
N THR A 92 11.43 33.05 -14.76
CA THR A 92 11.17 33.53 -16.13
C THR A 92 9.79 34.16 -16.23
N ALA A 93 8.75 33.48 -15.73
CA ALA A 93 7.39 33.99 -15.71
C ALA A 93 7.26 35.29 -14.90
N GLU A 94 7.90 35.37 -13.73
CA GLU A 94 7.94 36.59 -12.91
C GLU A 94 8.58 37.76 -13.67
N ALA A 95 9.66 37.51 -14.43
CA ALA A 95 10.31 38.53 -15.26
C ALA A 95 9.43 38.99 -16.44
N GLU A 96 8.54 38.13 -16.93
CA GLU A 96 7.55 38.41 -17.98
C GLU A 96 6.24 39.02 -17.44
N GLY A 97 6.11 39.16 -16.11
CA GLY A 97 4.93 39.70 -15.44
C GLY A 97 3.79 38.69 -15.26
N GLU A 98 4.06 37.40 -15.46
CA GLU A 98 3.14 36.28 -15.23
C GLU A 98 3.40 35.64 -13.86
N ILE A 99 2.34 35.43 -13.07
CA ILE A 99 2.45 34.85 -11.72
C ILE A 99 2.05 33.37 -11.79
N ILE A 100 3.02 32.47 -11.61
CA ILE A 100 2.81 31.02 -11.57
C ILE A 100 2.95 30.54 -10.11
N ASP A 101 1.84 30.48 -9.39
CA ASP A 101 1.80 29.92 -8.04
C ASP A 101 1.64 28.40 -8.07
N VAL A 102 2.75 27.70 -8.31
CA VAL A 102 2.85 26.24 -8.11
C VAL A 102 3.60 26.04 -6.80
N THR A 103 2.93 26.20 -5.66
CA THR A 103 3.50 25.76 -4.39
C THR A 103 3.89 24.28 -4.55
N PRO A 104 5.14 23.87 -4.27
CA PRO A 104 5.49 22.46 -4.30
C PRO A 104 4.62 21.78 -3.26
N GLU A 105 3.60 21.06 -3.72
CA GLU A 105 2.79 20.19 -2.89
C GLU A 105 3.79 19.21 -2.30
N ALA A 106 4.10 19.38 -1.01
CA ALA A 106 4.95 18.45 -0.29
C ALA A 106 4.33 17.09 -0.53
N ALA A 107 5.02 16.25 -1.32
CA ALA A 107 4.47 15.00 -1.82
C ALA A 107 3.77 14.29 -0.66
N GLU A 108 2.43 14.33 -0.64
CA GLU A 108 1.67 13.44 0.22
C GLU A 108 2.21 12.06 -0.13
N GLU A 109 2.69 11.35 0.90
CA GLU A 109 3.27 10.04 0.72
C GLU A 109 2.30 9.25 -0.16
N PRO A 110 2.73 8.77 -1.34
CA PRO A 110 1.81 8.03 -2.18
C PRO A 110 1.29 6.90 -1.32
N GLU A 111 -0.05 6.80 -1.22
CA GLU A 111 -0.72 5.62 -0.70
C GLU A 111 -0.31 4.48 -1.63
N ASN A 112 0.84 3.89 -1.33
CA ASN A 112 1.48 2.93 -2.20
C ASN A 112 0.69 1.64 -2.03
N GLU A 113 -0.31 1.43 -2.89
CA GLU A 113 -0.97 0.13 -3.05
C GLU A 113 0.01 -0.83 -3.72
N VAL A 114 1.05 -1.21 -2.99
CA VAL A 114 1.88 -2.36 -3.36
C VAL A 114 1.02 -3.59 -3.09
N THR A 115 0.54 -4.23 -4.14
CA THR A 115 -0.16 -5.51 -4.03
C THR A 115 0.87 -6.63 -3.96
N GLU A 116 0.56 -7.75 -3.30
CA GLU A 116 1.46 -8.93 -3.24
C GLU A 116 1.87 -9.43 -4.65
N ALA A 117 1.14 -9.05 -5.71
CA ALA A 117 1.46 -9.38 -7.09
C ALA A 117 2.66 -8.61 -7.67
N ASP A 118 3.08 -7.49 -7.08
CA ASP A 118 4.23 -6.71 -7.53
C ASP A 118 5.58 -7.24 -6.99
N ILE A 119 5.53 -8.20 -6.06
CA ILE A 119 6.69 -8.83 -5.44
C ILE A 119 6.92 -10.21 -6.09
N VAL A 120 7.07 -10.24 -7.41
CA VAL A 120 7.53 -11.47 -8.08
C VAL A 120 9.06 -11.47 -8.01
N PRO A 121 9.70 -12.45 -7.35
CA PRO A 121 11.14 -12.61 -7.45
C PRO A 121 11.47 -12.84 -8.92
N GLU A 122 12.28 -11.96 -9.52
CA GLU A 122 12.87 -12.21 -10.82
C GLU A 122 13.76 -13.46 -10.67
N GLU A 123 13.30 -14.58 -11.22
CA GLU A 123 14.06 -15.83 -11.27
C GLU A 123 15.44 -15.51 -11.89
N PRO A 124 16.57 -15.85 -11.22
CA PRO A 124 17.85 -15.66 -11.86
C PRO A 124 17.89 -16.59 -13.07
N ALA A 125 18.12 -16.01 -14.25
CA ALA A 125 18.34 -16.74 -15.48
C ALA A 125 19.39 -17.83 -15.23
N ALA A 126 18.96 -19.09 -15.31
CA ALA A 126 19.86 -20.23 -15.32
C ALA A 126 20.74 -20.12 -16.56
N ASP A 127 21.97 -19.67 -16.35
CA ASP A 127 23.03 -19.72 -17.35
C ASP A 127 23.43 -21.19 -17.52
N GLU A 128 22.73 -21.88 -18.43
CA GLU A 128 23.15 -23.17 -18.96
C GLU A 128 24.39 -22.98 -19.84
N GLU A 129 25.55 -22.77 -19.22
CA GLU A 129 26.83 -23.06 -19.87
C GLU A 129 27.27 -24.50 -19.54
N GLN A 130 26.80 -25.43 -20.37
CA GLN A 130 27.62 -26.54 -20.84
C GLN A 130 27.66 -26.48 -22.37
N PRO A 131 28.69 -27.00 -23.08
CA PRO A 131 29.86 -27.76 -22.59
C PRO A 131 31.21 -27.39 -23.26
N LYS A 132 32.32 -27.90 -22.70
CA LYS A 132 33.35 -28.75 -23.38
C LYS A 132 34.67 -28.79 -22.59
N GLU A 133 35.05 -29.98 -22.10
CA GLU A 133 36.10 -30.85 -22.70
C GLU A 133 36.01 -32.26 -22.09
#